data_AF-E9B5Z0-F1
#
_entry.id   AF-E9B5Z0-F1
#
_cell.length_a   1.000
_cell.length_b   1.000
_cell.length_c   1.000
_cell.angle_alpha   90.00
_cell.angle_beta   90.00
_cell.angle_gamma   90.00
#
_symmetry.space_group_name_H-M   'P 1'
#
loop_
_entity.id
_entity.type
_entity.pdbx_description
1 polymer ?
#
loop_
_entity_poly.entity_id
_entity_poly.type
_entity_poly.pdbx_seq_one_letter_code
_entity_poly.pdbx_strand_id
1 'polypeptide(L)'
;MATAVPSEAPSADGQHAGDVVDAAEPAECAVPEAGEAPLMNEQYDYKDEEEAEAVAAAAATAADASTKSPTAHLDGLSVEELKALLVEKKKGWVNLDRFKDREALVKAIFDMDQKEAAQIAFRAEVAAAARWYAEHQSQLKAAHHWATGSRTRRDNAEAAAAGGSDGDEAQHEVLVLYNEASGYGSKFEALRKELQESEAVSLPNLADFKIVGQAYPMSPRRVLISKALQGAFFGTLGLALLGDQLKFIPESVLAVLRARRGLITSTGFMLNVLSRAALQNSAFEVFLDGKLIYSALNASGRVPTAALLSNLLLEQTLLKDYYAATKTAKA
;
A
#
# COMPACT_ATOMS: atom_id res chain seq x y z
N MET A 1 -26.50 -29.11 -82.81
CA MET A 1 -27.28 -28.84 -84.04
C MET A 1 -28.44 -27.91 -83.65
N ALA A 2 -28.68 -26.90 -84.50
CA ALA A 2 -29.62 -25.77 -84.35
C ALA A 2 -31.09 -26.20 -84.11
N THR A 3 -31.98 -25.42 -83.48
CA THR A 3 -32.61 -24.15 -83.95
C THR A 3 -33.25 -23.37 -82.76
N ALA A 4 -33.02 -22.07 -82.56
CA ALA A 4 -33.77 -20.87 -83.03
C ALA A 4 -35.03 -20.45 -82.19
N VAL A 5 -34.88 -19.56 -81.19
CA VAL A 5 -35.30 -18.10 -81.04
C VAL A 5 -36.55 -17.61 -81.82
N PRO A 6 -37.37 -16.53 -81.50
CA PRO A 6 -37.25 -15.36 -80.56
C PRO A 6 -38.54 -14.82 -79.84
N SER A 7 -38.37 -13.64 -79.19
CA SER A 7 -39.30 -12.50 -78.97
C SER A 7 -39.89 -12.39 -77.55
N GLU A 8 -39.91 -11.26 -76.83
CA GLU A 8 -39.73 -9.84 -77.17
C GLU A 8 -39.48 -9.05 -75.86
N ALA A 9 -38.64 -8.00 -75.91
CA ALA A 9 -38.49 -6.95 -74.89
C ALA A 9 -39.47 -5.78 -75.23
N PRO A 10 -39.38 -4.53 -74.72
CA PRO A 10 -38.61 -3.93 -73.62
C PRO A 10 -39.46 -2.96 -72.74
N SER A 11 -38.87 -2.34 -71.71
CA SER A 11 -38.85 -0.88 -71.59
C SER A 11 -38.01 -0.43 -70.40
N ALA A 12 -37.11 0.48 -70.73
CA ALA A 12 -36.26 1.22 -69.83
C ALA A 12 -37.03 2.40 -69.22
N ASP A 13 -36.64 2.82 -68.03
CA ASP A 13 -36.38 4.24 -67.79
C ASP A 13 -35.30 4.37 -66.71
N GLY A 14 -34.25 5.10 -67.07
CA GLY A 14 -33.28 5.63 -66.14
C GLY A 14 -33.52 7.12 -65.96
N GLN A 15 -33.04 7.68 -64.85
CA GLN A 15 -32.12 8.82 -64.84
C GLN A 15 -31.91 9.40 -63.42
N HIS A 16 -30.62 9.61 -63.15
CA HIS A 16 -29.99 10.73 -62.45
C HIS A 16 -30.33 11.15 -61.01
N ALA A 17 -29.30 10.96 -60.17
CA ALA A 17 -28.48 11.99 -59.53
C ALA A 17 -29.19 13.10 -58.71
N GLY A 18 -28.91 13.10 -57.41
CA GLY A 18 -29.23 14.20 -56.49
C GLY A 18 -28.70 13.93 -55.10
N ASP A 19 -27.46 14.35 -54.88
CA ASP A 19 -26.73 14.41 -53.62
C ASP A 19 -27.38 15.46 -52.69
N VAL A 20 -27.88 15.09 -51.51
CA VAL A 20 -28.03 16.00 -50.35
C VAL A 20 -27.92 15.19 -49.05
N VAL A 21 -26.88 15.54 -48.31
CA VAL A 21 -26.61 15.28 -46.90
C VAL A 21 -27.85 15.49 -46.03
N ASP A 22 -28.23 14.49 -45.23
CA ASP A 22 -28.78 14.82 -43.92
C ASP A 22 -28.24 13.86 -42.86
N ALA A 23 -27.61 14.49 -41.88
CA ALA A 23 -26.83 13.89 -40.83
C ALA A 23 -27.77 13.21 -39.84
N ALA A 24 -27.74 11.88 -39.82
CA ALA A 24 -28.24 11.14 -38.67
C ALA A 24 -27.30 11.45 -37.49
N GLU A 25 -27.78 12.28 -36.57
CA GLU A 25 -27.17 12.54 -35.28
C GLU A 25 -26.73 11.22 -34.62
N PRO A 26 -25.43 11.01 -34.36
CA PRO A 26 -25.04 9.99 -33.43
C PRO A 26 -25.47 10.46 -32.05
N ALA A 27 -26.40 9.71 -31.45
CA ALA A 27 -26.80 9.87 -30.06
C ALA A 27 -25.59 10.17 -29.18
N GLU A 28 -25.58 11.37 -28.60
CA GLU A 28 -24.63 11.79 -27.59
C GLU A 28 -24.71 10.77 -26.45
N CYS A 29 -23.76 9.83 -26.43
CA CYS A 29 -23.41 9.16 -25.19
C CYS A 29 -22.78 10.24 -24.30
N ALA A 30 -23.63 10.85 -23.47
CA ALA A 30 -23.21 11.70 -22.37
C ALA A 30 -22.09 10.99 -21.61
N VAL A 31 -20.88 11.48 -21.80
CA VAL A 31 -19.74 11.13 -20.97
C VAL A 31 -20.09 11.67 -19.59
N PRO A 32 -20.25 10.82 -18.55
CA PRO A 32 -20.35 11.35 -17.21
C PRO A 32 -19.05 12.10 -16.94
N GLU A 33 -19.25 13.38 -16.66
CA GLU A 33 -18.27 14.35 -16.19
C GLU A 33 -17.26 13.66 -15.27
N ALA A 34 -15.98 13.80 -15.63
CA ALA A 34 -14.87 13.34 -14.82
C ALA A 34 -14.92 14.06 -13.47
N GLY A 35 -15.64 13.47 -12.52
CA GLY A 35 -15.53 13.82 -11.12
C GLY A 35 -14.07 13.68 -10.74
N GLU A 36 -13.44 14.79 -10.40
CA GLU A 36 -12.12 14.85 -9.80
C GLU A 36 -12.08 13.82 -8.67
N ALA A 37 -11.33 12.73 -8.90
CA ALA A 37 -11.01 11.81 -7.84
C ALA A 37 -10.23 12.62 -6.78
N PRO A 38 -10.68 12.69 -5.52
CA PRO A 38 -9.89 13.34 -4.49
C PRO A 38 -8.58 12.57 -4.37
N LEU A 39 -7.48 13.27 -4.62
CA LEU A 39 -6.12 12.79 -4.38
C LEU A 39 -6.04 12.35 -2.91
N MET A 40 -6.11 11.04 -2.71
CA MET A 40 -5.82 10.37 -1.44
C MET A 40 -4.32 10.50 -1.16
N ASN A 41 -3.90 11.66 -0.67
CA ASN A 41 -2.67 11.79 0.08
C ASN A 41 -2.98 11.46 1.53
N GLU A 42 -2.76 10.20 1.90
CA GLU A 42 -2.66 9.73 3.28
C GLU A 42 -1.42 10.37 3.91
N GLN A 43 -1.55 11.59 4.43
CA GLN A 43 -0.53 12.21 5.25
C GLN A 43 -1.18 12.60 6.58
N TYR A 44 -1.00 11.73 7.57
CA TYR A 44 -1.41 11.98 8.95
C TYR A 44 -0.45 13.02 9.55
N ASP A 45 -0.89 14.28 9.64
CA ASP A 45 -0.15 15.30 10.39
C ASP A 45 -0.52 15.18 11.88
N TYR A 46 0.37 14.55 12.65
CA TYR A 46 0.33 14.46 14.10
C TYR A 46 1.21 15.57 14.68
N LYS A 47 0.66 16.79 14.72
CA LYS A 47 1.13 17.86 15.59
C LYS A 47 0.05 18.07 16.64
N ASP A 48 0.31 17.59 17.85
CA ASP A 48 -0.16 18.13 19.14
C ASP A 48 0.22 17.12 20.23
N GLU A 49 1.52 17.13 20.56
CA GLU A 49 2.10 16.26 21.59
C GLU A 49 2.07 16.89 22.99
N GLU A 50 1.97 18.22 23.09
CA GLU A 50 1.97 18.91 24.40
C GLU A 50 0.61 18.86 25.11
N GLU A 51 -0.51 18.78 24.39
CA GLU A 51 -1.83 18.61 25.02
C GLU A 51 -2.08 17.18 25.51
N ALA A 52 -1.49 16.17 24.86
CA ALA A 52 -1.68 14.77 25.24
C ALA A 52 -0.97 14.40 26.57
N GLU A 53 0.19 15.00 26.87
CA GLU A 53 0.86 14.80 28.17
C GLU A 53 0.12 15.48 29.32
N ALA A 54 -0.47 16.66 29.10
CA ALA A 54 -1.27 17.35 30.10
C ALA A 54 -2.57 16.59 30.43
N VAL A 55 -3.20 15.98 29.44
CA VAL A 55 -4.38 15.14 29.61
C VAL A 55 -4.05 13.81 30.30
N ALA A 56 -2.87 13.23 30.06
CA ALA A 56 -2.42 12.01 30.73
C ALA A 56 -2.20 12.21 32.25
N ALA A 57 -1.69 13.37 32.67
CA ALA A 57 -1.55 13.71 34.09
C ALA A 57 -2.92 13.94 34.78
N ALA A 58 -3.90 14.46 34.06
CA ALA A 58 -5.26 14.65 34.55
C ALA A 58 -6.06 13.34 34.59
N ALA A 59 -5.86 12.42 33.64
CA ALA A 59 -6.55 11.14 33.59
C ALA A 59 -6.10 10.18 34.71
N ALA A 60 -4.83 10.24 35.12
CA ALA A 60 -4.30 9.42 36.21
C ALA A 60 -4.87 9.78 37.60
N THR A 61 -5.45 10.97 37.75
CA THR A 61 -6.07 11.43 39.02
C THR A 61 -7.59 11.25 39.07
N ALA A 62 -8.24 10.83 37.98
CA ALA A 62 -9.69 10.68 37.89
C ALA A 62 -10.17 9.21 37.92
N ALA A 63 -9.29 8.26 38.22
CA ALA A 63 -9.65 6.86 38.45
C ALA A 63 -10.27 6.67 39.84
N ASP A 64 -11.39 7.34 40.11
CA ASP A 64 -12.25 7.04 41.25
C ASP A 64 -13.67 6.72 40.77
N ALA A 65 -14.25 5.70 41.38
CA ALA A 65 -15.32 4.86 40.84
C ALA A 65 -16.59 5.63 40.40
N SER A 66 -16.99 5.48 39.13
CA SER A 66 -18.33 5.84 38.67
C SER A 66 -19.05 4.64 38.08
N THR A 67 -20.10 4.18 38.75
CA THR A 67 -21.00 3.07 38.36
C THR A 67 -21.99 3.45 37.23
N LYS A 68 -21.65 4.45 36.41
CA LYS A 68 -22.47 4.86 35.26
C LYS A 68 -22.04 4.09 34.02
N SER A 69 -22.98 3.81 33.10
CA SER A 69 -22.66 3.18 31.82
C SER A 69 -21.49 3.94 31.16
N PRO A 70 -20.52 3.25 30.53
CA PRO A 70 -19.39 3.90 29.88
C PRO A 70 -19.79 4.97 28.83
N THR A 71 -21.02 4.88 28.33
CA THR A 71 -21.64 5.80 27.36
C THR A 71 -22.51 6.89 28.01
N ALA A 72 -22.60 6.97 29.33
CA ALA A 72 -23.51 7.88 30.04
C ALA A 72 -23.29 9.36 29.70
N HIS A 73 -22.08 9.74 29.29
CA HIS A 73 -21.75 11.09 28.85
C HIS A 73 -22.26 11.40 27.42
N LEU A 74 -22.54 10.36 26.62
CA LEU A 74 -23.10 10.46 25.27
C LEU A 74 -24.63 10.41 25.26
N ASP A 75 -25.24 9.87 26.32
CA ASP A 75 -26.69 9.64 26.40
C ASP A 75 -27.51 10.95 26.37
N GLY A 76 -26.93 12.08 26.76
CA GLY A 76 -27.57 13.40 26.71
C GLY A 76 -27.41 14.15 25.39
N LEU A 77 -26.58 13.67 24.45
CA LEU A 77 -26.26 14.38 23.22
C LEU A 77 -27.31 14.13 22.13
N SER A 78 -27.63 15.20 21.40
CA SER A 78 -28.42 15.18 20.17
C SER A 78 -27.66 14.49 19.03
N VAL A 79 -28.38 14.10 17.98
CA VAL A 79 -27.78 13.42 16.82
C VAL A 79 -26.80 14.35 16.11
N GLU A 80 -27.10 15.64 16.06
CA GLU A 80 -26.26 16.68 15.47
C GLU A 80 -24.96 16.86 16.26
N GLU A 81 -25.04 16.89 17.59
CA GLU A 81 -23.86 16.96 18.47
C GLU A 81 -22.99 15.70 18.35
N LEU A 82 -23.59 14.52 18.29
CA LEU A 82 -22.85 13.27 18.08
C LEU A 82 -22.15 13.26 16.70
N LYS A 83 -22.80 13.76 15.65
CA LYS A 83 -22.17 13.91 14.33
C LYS A 83 -21.01 14.91 14.39
N ALA A 84 -21.20 16.06 15.02
CA ALA A 84 -20.16 17.08 15.18
C ALA A 84 -18.96 16.52 15.93
N LEU A 85 -19.18 15.83 17.05
CA LEU A 85 -18.13 15.20 17.84
C LEU A 85 -17.38 14.11 17.05
N LEU A 86 -18.10 13.30 16.27
CA LEU A 86 -17.46 12.31 15.41
C LEU A 86 -16.61 12.94 14.29
N VAL A 87 -17.10 14.04 13.70
CA VAL A 87 -16.36 14.83 12.70
C VAL A 87 -15.12 15.45 13.32
N GLU A 88 -15.23 16.05 14.50
CA GLU A 88 -14.13 16.63 15.26
C GLU A 88 -13.07 15.58 15.58
N LYS A 89 -13.46 14.45 16.17
CA LYS A 89 -12.54 13.35 16.50
C LYS A 89 -11.84 12.74 15.27
N LYS A 90 -12.48 12.78 14.10
CA LYS A 90 -11.88 12.33 12.83
C LYS A 90 -11.34 13.49 11.98
N LYS A 91 -11.17 14.68 12.56
CA LYS A 91 -10.63 15.87 11.89
C LYS A 91 -11.32 16.19 10.54
N GLY A 92 -12.61 15.95 10.40
CA GLY A 92 -13.38 16.21 9.18
C GLY A 92 -13.65 14.99 8.29
N TRP A 93 -12.99 13.86 8.50
CA TRP A 93 -12.97 12.73 7.55
C TRP A 93 -13.96 11.62 7.93
N VAL A 94 -15.25 11.96 7.98
CA VAL A 94 -16.32 11.01 8.29
C VAL A 94 -17.37 11.02 7.19
N ASN A 95 -17.62 9.86 6.60
CA ASN A 95 -18.83 9.67 5.82
C ASN A 95 -20.02 9.45 6.79
N LEU A 96 -20.74 10.53 7.07
CA LEU A 96 -21.88 10.53 8.01
C LEU A 96 -23.07 9.71 7.50
N ASP A 97 -23.20 9.50 6.19
CA ASP A 97 -24.31 8.76 5.58
C ASP A 97 -24.30 7.27 5.95
N ARG A 98 -23.17 6.78 6.47
CA ARG A 98 -23.05 5.39 6.96
C ARG A 98 -23.74 5.16 8.31
N PHE A 99 -24.06 6.22 9.06
CA PHE A 99 -24.65 6.12 10.39
C PHE A 99 -26.13 6.48 10.33
N LYS A 100 -26.98 5.45 10.19
CA LYS A 100 -28.43 5.60 10.06
C LYS A 100 -29.11 6.02 11.36
N ASP A 101 -28.58 5.53 12.49
CA ASP A 101 -29.22 5.64 13.79
C ASP A 101 -28.28 6.25 14.82
N ARG A 102 -28.88 6.88 15.85
CA ARG A 102 -28.14 7.46 16.99
C ARG A 102 -27.24 6.43 17.66
N GLU A 103 -27.72 5.22 17.85
CA GLU A 103 -26.95 4.12 18.46
C GLU A 103 -25.68 3.80 17.67
N ALA A 104 -25.72 3.88 16.34
CA ALA A 104 -24.56 3.66 15.49
C ALA A 104 -23.50 4.76 15.67
N LEU A 105 -23.92 6.01 15.87
CA LEU A 105 -23.02 7.13 16.17
C LEU A 105 -22.40 6.98 17.57
N VAL A 106 -23.22 6.71 18.59
CA VAL A 106 -22.75 6.50 19.97
C VAL A 106 -21.74 5.36 20.02
N LYS A 107 -22.04 4.23 19.36
CA LYS A 107 -21.12 3.10 19.27
C LYS A 107 -19.83 3.48 18.55
N ALA A 108 -19.89 4.21 17.45
CA ALA A 108 -18.70 4.61 16.71
C ALA A 108 -17.78 5.54 17.50
N ILE A 109 -18.35 6.51 18.23
CA ILE A 109 -17.62 7.41 19.12
C ILE A 109 -16.99 6.61 20.26
N PHE A 110 -17.77 5.74 20.89
CA PHE A 110 -17.28 4.90 21.98
C PHE A 110 -16.15 3.95 21.55
N ASP A 111 -16.28 3.31 20.38
CA ASP A 111 -15.24 2.47 19.80
C ASP A 111 -13.96 3.29 19.49
N MET A 112 -14.08 4.59 19.19
CA MET A 112 -12.95 5.49 19.03
C MET A 112 -12.32 5.86 20.37
N ASP A 113 -13.12 6.22 21.37
CA ASP A 113 -12.63 6.54 22.73
C ASP A 113 -11.91 5.36 23.35
N GLN A 114 -12.42 4.13 23.15
CA GLN A 114 -11.71 2.92 23.59
C GLN A 114 -10.37 2.74 22.88
N LYS A 115 -10.29 3.03 21.58
CA LYS A 115 -9.04 2.94 20.83
C LYS A 115 -8.04 4.01 21.27
N GLU A 116 -8.50 5.23 21.50
CA GLU A 116 -7.69 6.33 22.03
C GLU A 116 -7.16 5.98 23.43
N ALA A 117 -8.03 5.51 24.33
CA ALA A 117 -7.64 5.09 25.68
C ALA A 117 -6.63 3.92 25.64
N ALA A 118 -6.85 2.92 24.78
CA ALA A 118 -5.93 1.81 24.60
C ALA A 118 -4.57 2.29 24.06
N GLN A 119 -4.56 3.26 23.15
CA GLN A 119 -3.34 3.85 22.60
C GLN A 119 -2.58 4.67 23.66
N ILE A 120 -3.29 5.41 24.51
CA ILE A 120 -2.70 6.14 25.65
C ILE A 120 -2.06 5.14 26.62
N ALA A 121 -2.77 4.08 26.99
CA ALA A 121 -2.25 3.04 27.86
C ALA A 121 -1.00 2.36 27.26
N PHE A 122 -1.06 2.01 25.97
CA PHE A 122 0.09 1.45 25.25
C PHE A 122 1.30 2.39 25.27
N ARG A 123 1.10 3.69 25.01
CA ARG A 123 2.19 4.69 25.06
C ARG A 123 2.78 4.83 26.45
N ALA A 124 1.95 4.80 27.50
CA ALA A 124 2.42 4.83 28.88
C ALA A 124 3.26 3.59 29.21
N GLU A 125 2.86 2.41 28.75
CA GLU A 125 3.63 1.17 28.90
C GLU A 125 4.96 1.22 28.13
N VAL A 126 4.95 1.69 26.88
CA VAL A 126 6.17 1.90 26.09
C VAL A 126 7.10 2.89 26.80
N ALA A 127 6.60 3.99 27.34
CA ALA A 127 7.41 4.96 28.08
C ALA A 127 8.03 4.35 29.35
N ALA A 128 7.26 3.56 30.09
CA ALA A 128 7.77 2.84 31.27
C ALA A 128 8.86 1.82 30.88
N ALA A 129 8.63 1.08 29.80
CA ALA A 129 9.56 0.08 29.31
C ALA A 129 10.82 0.72 28.68
N ALA A 130 10.70 1.90 28.07
CA ALA A 130 11.83 2.66 27.53
C ALA A 130 12.72 3.20 28.67
N ARG A 131 12.12 3.68 29.77
CA ARG A 131 12.88 4.05 30.98
C ARG A 131 13.60 2.85 31.56
N TRP A 132 12.92 1.71 31.68
CA TRP A 132 13.53 0.46 32.12
C TRP A 132 14.69 0.04 31.21
N TYR A 133 14.52 0.12 29.90
CA TYR A 133 15.55 -0.20 28.91
C TYR A 133 16.76 0.72 29.05
N ALA A 134 16.56 2.03 29.19
CA ALA A 134 17.65 2.99 29.38
C ALA A 134 18.48 2.69 30.63
N GLU A 135 17.83 2.28 31.73
CA GLU A 135 18.53 1.87 32.97
C GLU A 135 19.29 0.55 32.82
N HIS A 136 18.76 -0.39 32.03
CA HIS A 136 19.28 -1.76 31.93
C HIS A 136 20.06 -2.03 30.64
N GLN A 137 20.26 -1.03 29.78
CA GLN A 137 20.85 -1.19 28.44
C GLN A 137 22.25 -1.83 28.51
N SER A 138 23.08 -1.43 29.47
CA SER A 138 24.43 -1.98 29.66
C SER A 138 24.42 -3.47 30.02
N GLN A 139 23.46 -3.89 30.84
CA GLN A 139 23.29 -5.29 31.25
C GLN A 139 22.72 -6.14 30.10
N LEU A 140 21.79 -5.60 29.34
CA LEU A 140 21.21 -6.26 28.16
C LEU A 140 22.26 -6.46 27.07
N LYS A 141 23.05 -5.42 26.76
CA LYS A 141 24.17 -5.54 25.81
C LYS A 141 25.17 -6.60 26.26
N ALA A 142 25.53 -6.62 27.55
CA ALA A 142 26.39 -7.66 28.10
C ALA A 142 25.77 -9.07 27.95
N ALA A 143 24.51 -9.27 28.32
CA ALA A 143 23.83 -10.57 28.22
C ALA A 143 23.77 -11.10 26.77
N HIS A 144 23.52 -10.22 25.80
CA HIS A 144 23.53 -10.57 24.38
C HIS A 144 24.91 -11.02 23.89
N HIS A 145 26.00 -10.37 24.32
CA HIS A 145 27.35 -10.81 23.97
C HIS A 145 27.66 -12.24 24.46
N TRP A 146 27.21 -12.59 25.67
CA TRP A 146 27.41 -13.94 26.22
C TRP A 146 26.61 -15.01 25.46
N ALA A 147 25.38 -14.69 25.03
CA ALA A 147 24.56 -15.61 24.25
C ALA A 147 25.16 -15.88 22.85
N THR A 148 25.59 -14.84 22.14
CA THR A 148 26.12 -14.96 20.77
C THR A 148 27.50 -15.61 20.73
N GLY A 149 28.38 -15.30 21.69
CA GLY A 149 29.70 -15.93 21.80
C GLY A 149 29.68 -17.44 22.11
N SER A 150 28.58 -17.94 22.67
CA SER A 150 28.42 -19.37 22.95
C SER A 150 28.07 -20.22 21.70
N ARG A 151 27.46 -19.60 20.68
CA ARG A 151 26.99 -20.29 19.46
C ARG A 151 28.10 -20.45 18.42
N THR A 152 28.97 -19.47 18.28
CA THR A 152 30.10 -19.52 17.32
C THR A 152 31.20 -20.51 17.70
N ARG A 153 31.22 -21.03 18.94
CA ARG A 153 32.22 -22.04 19.34
C ARG A 153 31.84 -23.47 18.98
N ARG A 154 30.59 -23.75 18.59
CA ARG A 154 30.14 -25.13 18.31
C ARG A 154 30.06 -25.49 16.82
N ASP A 155 29.92 -24.50 15.94
CA ASP A 155 29.75 -24.73 14.50
C ASP A 155 30.99 -24.37 13.64
N ASN A 156 32.07 -23.89 14.26
CA ASN A 156 33.33 -23.55 13.59
C ASN A 156 34.24 -24.76 13.34
N ALA A 157 33.71 -25.79 12.67
CA ALA A 157 34.53 -26.83 12.05
C ALA A 157 34.37 -26.87 10.51
N GLU A 158 33.43 -26.17 9.87
CA GLU A 158 33.18 -26.40 8.44
C GLU A 158 32.59 -25.23 7.62
N ALA A 159 32.98 -23.98 7.89
CA ALA A 159 32.60 -22.88 7.00
C ALA A 159 33.59 -21.70 7.01
N ALA A 160 34.85 -21.96 6.65
CA ALA A 160 35.79 -20.91 6.29
C ALA A 160 35.67 -20.57 4.80
N ALA A 161 34.72 -19.71 4.42
CA ALA A 161 34.79 -18.84 3.22
C ALA A 161 33.47 -18.05 3.01
N ALA A 162 33.28 -16.92 3.69
CA ALA A 162 32.61 -15.73 3.14
C ALA A 162 32.61 -14.60 4.19
N GLY A 163 33.38 -13.55 3.89
CA GLY A 163 33.27 -12.17 4.40
C GLY A 163 32.70 -11.95 5.81
N GLY A 164 33.57 -12.00 6.82
CA GLY A 164 33.27 -11.47 8.15
C GLY A 164 33.10 -9.95 8.09
N SER A 165 31.87 -9.49 8.32
CA SER A 165 31.58 -8.11 8.73
C SER A 165 31.82 -8.02 10.24
N ASP A 166 33.05 -7.71 10.62
CA ASP A 166 33.40 -7.30 11.98
C ASP A 166 32.62 -6.02 12.34
N GLY A 167 31.76 -6.09 13.36
CA GLY A 167 31.27 -4.91 14.08
C GLY A 167 29.77 -4.63 14.14
N ASP A 168 28.87 -5.54 13.75
CA ASP A 168 27.43 -5.34 13.99
C ASP A 168 27.14 -5.64 15.49
N GLU A 169 27.18 -4.58 16.31
CA GLU A 169 26.48 -4.54 17.60
C GLU A 169 25.04 -5.06 17.40
N ALA A 170 24.42 -5.65 18.42
CA ALA A 170 23.13 -6.34 18.36
C ALA A 170 21.97 -5.46 17.84
N GLN A 171 21.96 -5.15 16.55
CA GLN A 171 20.98 -4.35 15.87
C GLN A 171 19.93 -5.31 15.29
N HIS A 172 18.68 -5.07 15.64
CA HIS A 172 17.55 -5.71 15.02
C HIS A 172 17.47 -5.30 13.55
N GLU A 173 17.44 -6.27 12.64
CA GLU A 173 17.34 -6.01 11.21
C GLU A 173 15.86 -5.91 10.81
N VAL A 174 15.45 -4.72 10.37
CA VAL A 174 14.12 -4.47 9.81
C VAL A 174 14.23 -4.51 8.30
N LEU A 175 13.91 -5.64 7.71
CA LEU A 175 13.93 -5.84 6.26
C LEU A 175 12.55 -5.53 5.67
N VAL A 176 12.49 -4.55 4.78
CA VAL A 176 11.28 -4.20 4.03
C VAL A 176 11.43 -4.69 2.59
N LEU A 177 10.64 -5.68 2.20
CA LEU A 177 10.53 -6.14 0.82
C LEU A 177 9.41 -5.38 0.12
N TYR A 178 9.72 -4.66 -0.96
CA TYR A 178 8.71 -3.88 -1.69
C TYR A 178 8.80 -4.09 -3.20
N ASN A 179 7.67 -4.02 -3.87
CA ASN A 179 7.65 -4.04 -5.32
C ASN A 179 8.04 -2.69 -5.93
N GLU A 180 9.23 -2.62 -6.51
CA GLU A 180 9.70 -1.46 -7.28
C GLU A 180 8.78 -1.11 -8.46
N ALA A 181 8.25 -2.12 -9.16
CA ALA A 181 7.40 -1.90 -10.34
C ALA A 181 6.05 -1.23 -9.99
N SER A 182 5.60 -1.37 -8.74
CA SER A 182 4.40 -0.71 -8.22
C SER A 182 4.70 0.69 -7.64
N GLY A 183 5.96 1.15 -7.70
CA GLY A 183 6.37 2.44 -7.16
C GLY A 183 6.46 2.48 -5.64
N TYR A 184 6.53 1.33 -4.97
CA TYR A 184 6.62 1.29 -3.51
C TYR A 184 7.99 1.67 -2.94
N GLY A 185 9.02 1.80 -3.78
CA GLY A 185 10.33 2.29 -3.33
C GLY A 185 10.26 3.69 -2.74
N SER A 186 9.51 4.62 -3.36
CA SER A 186 9.32 5.97 -2.81
C SER A 186 8.52 5.95 -1.50
N LYS A 187 7.54 5.04 -1.37
CA LYS A 187 6.78 4.87 -0.14
C LYS A 187 7.63 4.31 0.99
N PHE A 188 8.55 3.38 0.69
CA PHE A 188 9.52 2.89 1.66
C PHE A 188 10.45 4.02 2.13
N GLU A 189 10.98 4.84 1.22
CA GLU A 189 11.85 5.96 1.62
C GLU A 189 11.09 7.00 2.46
N ALA A 190 9.82 7.30 2.11
CA ALA A 190 8.98 8.16 2.93
C ALA A 190 8.74 7.57 4.33
N LEU A 191 8.41 6.28 4.41
CA LEU A 191 8.19 5.56 5.67
C LEU A 191 9.46 5.53 6.53
N ARG A 192 10.62 5.25 5.90
CA ARG A 192 11.93 5.25 6.57
C ARG A 192 12.25 6.63 7.13
N LYS A 193 12.05 7.68 6.32
CA LYS A 193 12.26 9.06 6.72
C LYS A 193 11.35 9.44 7.89
N GLU A 194 10.07 9.08 7.82
CA GLU A 194 9.10 9.34 8.89
C GLU A 194 9.47 8.60 10.19
N LEU A 195 9.90 7.34 10.11
CA LEU A 195 10.36 6.58 11.28
C LEU A 195 11.66 7.12 11.91
N GLN A 196 12.53 7.76 11.11
CA GLN A 196 13.81 8.30 11.58
C GLN A 196 13.72 9.74 12.06
N GLU A 197 12.88 10.57 11.41
CA GLU A 197 12.83 12.01 11.63
C GLU A 197 11.61 12.48 12.42
N SER A 198 10.53 11.70 12.50
CA SER A 198 9.33 12.12 13.22
C SER A 198 9.50 11.95 14.72
N GLU A 199 9.50 13.06 15.46
CA GLU A 199 9.46 13.07 16.94
C GLU A 199 8.23 12.31 17.46
N ALA A 200 7.09 12.43 16.75
CA ALA A 200 5.83 11.79 17.13
C ALA A 200 5.80 10.25 16.99
N VAL A 201 6.78 9.70 16.27
CA VAL A 201 6.93 8.26 16.03
C VAL A 201 8.35 7.82 16.41
N SER A 202 9.04 8.60 17.25
CA SER A 202 10.42 8.35 17.62
C SER A 202 10.54 7.01 18.33
N LEU A 203 11.33 6.11 17.74
CA LEU A 203 11.70 4.85 18.38
C LEU A 203 12.79 5.18 19.41
N PRO A 204 12.56 5.00 20.72
CA PRO A 204 13.58 5.27 21.75
C PRO A 204 14.85 4.43 21.54
N ASN A 205 14.74 3.29 20.83
CA ASN A 205 15.84 2.39 20.50
C ASN A 205 16.23 2.43 19.02
N LEU A 206 16.04 3.55 18.31
CA LEU A 206 16.33 3.66 16.87
C LEU A 206 17.77 3.22 16.52
N ALA A 207 18.73 3.50 17.40
CA ALA A 207 20.14 3.10 17.22
C ALA A 207 20.36 1.57 17.20
N ASP A 208 19.41 0.81 17.74
CA ASP A 208 19.41 -0.65 17.76
C ASP A 208 18.66 -1.23 16.55
N PHE A 209 18.19 -0.42 15.59
CA PHE A 209 17.49 -0.90 14.39
C PHE A 209 18.24 -0.56 13.09
N LYS A 210 18.41 -1.57 12.25
CA LYS A 210 18.93 -1.43 10.89
C LYS A 210 17.79 -1.63 9.91
N ILE A 211 17.24 -0.52 9.41
CA ILE A 211 16.15 -0.54 8.42
C ILE A 211 16.72 -0.69 7.01
N VAL A 212 16.48 -1.84 6.38
CA VAL A 212 16.97 -2.18 5.04
C VAL A 212 15.79 -2.37 4.10
N GLY A 213 15.82 -1.67 2.97
CA GLY A 213 14.86 -1.87 1.88
C GLY A 213 15.44 -2.79 0.82
N GLN A 214 14.66 -3.77 0.35
CA GLN A 214 15.03 -4.62 -0.78
C GLN A 214 13.87 -4.80 -1.75
N ALA A 215 14.21 -4.96 -3.03
CA ALA A 215 13.24 -5.26 -4.06
C ALA A 215 12.62 -6.65 -3.83
N TYR A 216 11.30 -6.73 -3.92
CA TYR A 216 10.57 -7.98 -3.74
C TYR A 216 11.02 -9.01 -4.78
N PRO A 217 11.43 -10.22 -4.38
CA PRO A 217 11.93 -11.23 -5.32
C PRO A 217 10.80 -11.67 -6.25
N MET A 218 10.87 -11.21 -7.50
CA MET A 218 9.92 -11.59 -8.54
C MET A 218 10.28 -12.96 -9.12
N SER A 219 9.28 -13.82 -9.33
CA SER A 219 9.52 -15.10 -9.98
C SER A 219 10.12 -14.88 -11.40
N PRO A 220 11.20 -15.58 -11.78
CA PRO A 220 11.84 -15.39 -13.09
C PRO A 220 10.87 -15.55 -14.27
N ARG A 221 9.85 -16.42 -14.12
CA ARG A 221 8.80 -16.64 -15.12
C ARG A 221 7.98 -15.37 -15.39
N ARG A 222 7.56 -14.64 -14.36
CA ARG A 222 6.80 -13.39 -14.51
C ARG A 222 7.63 -12.30 -15.19
N VAL A 223 8.89 -12.18 -14.81
CA VAL A 223 9.83 -11.24 -15.45
C VAL A 223 9.98 -11.56 -16.93
N LEU A 224 10.13 -12.85 -17.27
CA LEU A 224 10.25 -13.28 -18.67
C LEU A 224 8.97 -13.01 -19.47
N ILE A 225 7.79 -13.29 -18.91
CA ILE A 225 6.49 -12.98 -19.54
C ILE A 225 6.36 -11.48 -19.77
N SER A 226 6.68 -10.65 -18.77
CA SER A 226 6.61 -9.19 -18.91
C SER A 226 7.53 -8.68 -20.01
N LYS A 227 8.78 -9.17 -20.07
CA LYS A 227 9.74 -8.84 -21.13
C LYS A 227 9.26 -9.28 -22.52
N ALA A 228 8.67 -10.47 -22.63
CA ALA A 228 8.12 -10.97 -23.88
C ALA A 228 6.94 -10.10 -24.38
N LEU A 229 6.02 -9.72 -23.47
CA LEU A 229 4.90 -8.83 -23.77
C LEU A 229 5.39 -7.43 -24.17
N GLN A 230 6.42 -6.91 -23.49
CA GLN A 230 7.03 -5.62 -23.83
C GLN A 230 7.72 -5.66 -25.20
N GLY A 231 8.43 -6.75 -25.51
CA GLY A 231 8.99 -6.97 -26.84
C GLY A 231 7.93 -7.04 -27.94
N ALA A 232 6.82 -7.74 -27.67
CA ALA A 232 5.68 -7.80 -28.58
C ALA A 232 5.02 -6.41 -28.77
N PHE A 233 4.92 -5.61 -27.72
CA PHE A 233 4.46 -4.22 -27.81
C PHE A 233 5.36 -3.40 -28.75
N PHE A 234 6.67 -3.37 -28.53
CA PHE A 234 7.58 -2.62 -29.40
C PHE A 234 7.60 -3.17 -30.83
N GLY A 235 7.48 -4.47 -31.02
CA GLY A 235 7.36 -5.09 -32.34
C GLY A 235 6.10 -4.65 -33.08
N THR A 236 4.94 -4.71 -32.42
CA THR A 236 3.66 -4.27 -33.00
C THR A 236 3.62 -2.76 -33.26
N LEU A 237 4.16 -1.95 -32.33
CA LEU A 237 4.26 -0.50 -32.50
C LEU A 237 5.22 -0.13 -33.64
N GLY A 238 6.38 -0.78 -33.71
CA GLY A 238 7.34 -0.61 -34.80
C GLY A 238 6.72 -0.98 -36.15
N LEU A 239 5.99 -2.09 -36.22
CA LEU A 239 5.27 -2.50 -37.43
C LEU A 239 4.16 -1.50 -37.81
N ALA A 240 3.44 -0.95 -36.82
CA ALA A 240 2.40 0.03 -37.07
C ALA A 240 2.94 1.40 -37.51
N LEU A 241 4.15 1.79 -37.09
CA LEU A 241 4.74 3.09 -37.43
C LEU A 241 5.61 3.04 -38.67
N LEU A 242 6.43 2.00 -38.80
CA LEU A 242 7.47 1.86 -39.83
C LEU A 242 7.15 0.78 -40.86
N GLY A 243 6.04 0.06 -40.72
CA GLY A 243 5.68 -1.07 -41.61
C GLY A 243 5.69 -0.69 -43.08
N ASP A 244 5.22 0.50 -43.42
CA ASP A 244 5.18 1.01 -44.80
C ASP A 244 6.55 1.26 -45.43
N GLN A 245 7.61 1.40 -44.62
CA GLN A 245 8.97 1.63 -45.09
C GLN A 245 9.77 0.32 -45.28
N LEU A 246 9.24 -0.82 -44.83
CA LEU A 246 9.92 -2.11 -44.90
C LEU A 246 9.76 -2.73 -46.29
N LYS A 247 10.70 -2.43 -47.19
CA LYS A 247 10.71 -2.89 -48.60
C LYS A 247 10.73 -4.41 -48.80
N PHE A 248 10.97 -5.20 -47.76
CA PHE A 248 10.99 -6.66 -47.80
C PHE A 248 9.61 -7.30 -47.56
N ILE A 249 8.60 -6.52 -47.18
CA ILE A 249 7.25 -7.03 -46.92
C ILE A 249 6.43 -7.03 -48.22
N PRO A 250 5.79 -8.16 -48.59
CA PRO A 250 4.92 -8.22 -49.77
C PRO A 250 3.76 -7.22 -49.71
N GLU A 251 3.38 -6.63 -50.85
CA GLU A 251 2.32 -5.60 -50.91
C GLU A 251 0.96 -6.10 -50.38
N SER A 252 0.67 -7.40 -50.54
CA SER A 252 -0.54 -8.02 -49.98
C SER A 252 -0.59 -7.93 -48.45
N VAL A 253 0.55 -8.02 -47.77
CA VAL A 253 0.65 -7.89 -46.32
C VAL A 253 0.61 -6.42 -45.91
N LEU A 254 1.26 -5.52 -46.68
CA LEU A 254 1.20 -4.08 -46.44
C LEU A 254 -0.23 -3.53 -46.54
N ALA A 255 -1.03 -3.97 -47.51
CA ALA A 255 -2.43 -3.59 -47.64
C ALA A 255 -3.25 -3.97 -46.39
N VAL A 256 -3.03 -5.18 -45.85
CA VAL A 256 -3.68 -5.63 -44.61
C VAL A 256 -3.20 -4.83 -43.39
N LEU A 257 -1.89 -4.54 -43.30
CA LEU A 257 -1.33 -3.73 -42.22
C LEU A 257 -1.89 -2.31 -42.22
N ARG A 258 -2.01 -1.67 -43.38
CA ARG A 258 -2.65 -0.34 -43.53
C ARG A 258 -4.12 -0.38 -43.13
N ALA A 259 -4.86 -1.36 -43.64
CA ALA A 259 -6.29 -1.51 -43.35
C ALA A 259 -6.57 -1.80 -41.86
N ARG A 260 -5.66 -2.49 -41.16
CA ARG A 260 -5.82 -2.87 -39.74
C ARG A 260 -4.93 -2.08 -38.79
N ARG A 261 -4.33 -0.97 -39.24
CA ARG A 261 -3.34 -0.21 -38.45
C ARG A 261 -3.87 0.20 -37.08
N GLY A 262 -5.13 0.67 -37.01
CA GLY A 262 -5.77 1.02 -35.74
C GLY A 262 -5.86 -0.16 -34.76
N LEU A 263 -6.22 -1.35 -35.25
CA LEU A 263 -6.31 -2.58 -34.46
C LEU A 263 -4.92 -3.05 -33.96
N ILE A 264 -3.89 -2.93 -34.81
CA ILE A 264 -2.52 -3.32 -34.45
C ILE A 264 -2.00 -2.39 -33.35
N THR A 265 -2.22 -1.08 -33.50
CA THR A 265 -1.84 -0.09 -32.50
C THR A 265 -2.58 -0.33 -31.18
N SER A 266 -3.90 -0.55 -31.19
CA SER A 266 -4.66 -0.81 -29.96
C SER A 266 -4.23 -2.10 -29.27
N THR A 267 -3.95 -3.16 -30.05
CA THR A 267 -3.39 -4.42 -29.53
C THR A 267 -2.01 -4.20 -28.90
N GLY A 268 -1.15 -3.38 -29.52
CA GLY A 268 0.12 -2.97 -28.95
C GLY A 268 -0.05 -2.30 -27.58
N PHE A 269 -0.94 -1.32 -27.47
CA PHE A 269 -1.23 -0.68 -26.19
C PHE A 269 -1.72 -1.68 -25.13
N MET A 270 -2.58 -2.63 -25.51
CA MET A 270 -3.04 -3.68 -24.61
C MET A 270 -1.86 -4.55 -24.11
N LEU A 271 -0.94 -4.93 -24.99
CA LEU A 271 0.28 -5.67 -24.60
C LEU A 271 1.15 -4.90 -23.61
N ASN A 272 1.28 -3.57 -23.77
CA ASN A 272 1.99 -2.72 -22.82
C ASN A 272 1.29 -2.69 -21.45
N VAL A 273 -0.05 -2.59 -21.42
CA VAL A 273 -0.82 -2.66 -20.17
C VAL A 273 -0.64 -4.02 -19.49
N LEU A 274 -0.77 -5.12 -20.22
CA LEU A 274 -0.57 -6.48 -19.69
C LEU A 274 0.86 -6.70 -19.19
N SER A 275 1.87 -6.17 -19.89
CA SER A 275 3.28 -6.27 -19.48
C SER A 275 3.50 -5.62 -18.11
N ARG A 276 2.90 -4.45 -17.87
CA ARG A 276 2.94 -3.76 -16.57
C ARG A 276 2.15 -4.53 -15.50
N ALA A 277 0.94 -4.97 -15.82
CA ALA A 277 0.10 -5.74 -14.90
C ALA A 277 0.78 -7.05 -14.44
N ALA A 278 1.56 -7.69 -15.31
CA ALA A 278 2.29 -8.92 -14.96
C ALA A 278 3.36 -8.73 -13.86
N LEU A 279 3.86 -7.51 -13.69
CA LEU A 279 4.84 -7.14 -12.66
C LEU A 279 4.19 -6.43 -11.47
N GLN A 280 2.93 -6.00 -11.58
CA GLN A 280 2.21 -5.37 -10.49
C GLN A 280 1.75 -6.44 -9.49
N ASN A 281 2.51 -6.61 -8.42
CA ASN A 281 2.00 -7.13 -7.17
C ASN A 281 1.96 -5.98 -6.13
N SER A 282 1.01 -6.05 -5.21
CA SER A 282 0.93 -5.13 -4.08
C SER A 282 1.81 -5.61 -2.92
N ALA A 283 2.99 -6.17 -3.24
CA ALA A 283 3.87 -6.74 -2.24
C ALA A 283 4.61 -5.62 -1.52
N PHE A 284 4.34 -5.52 -0.22
CA PHE A 284 5.04 -4.68 0.73
C PHE A 284 5.05 -5.44 2.05
N GLU A 285 6.18 -6.07 2.36
CA GLU A 285 6.33 -6.97 3.49
C GLU A 285 7.43 -6.46 4.40
N VAL A 286 7.18 -6.52 5.70
CA VAL A 286 8.13 -6.07 6.71
C VAL A 286 8.50 -7.26 7.59
N PHE A 287 9.79 -7.50 7.70
CA PHE A 287 10.39 -8.54 8.51
C PHE A 287 11.23 -7.90 9.61
N LEU A 288 11.17 -8.46 10.81
CA LEU A 288 12.04 -8.13 11.93
C LEU A 288 12.86 -9.39 12.25
N ASP A 289 14.17 -9.33 12.10
CA ASP A 289 15.10 -10.44 12.29
C ASP A 289 14.67 -11.72 11.53
N GLY A 290 14.20 -11.54 10.29
CA GLY A 290 13.71 -12.61 9.44
C GLY A 290 12.29 -13.11 9.75
N LYS A 291 11.62 -12.59 10.78
CA LYS A 291 10.21 -12.90 11.08
C LYS A 291 9.27 -11.87 10.45
N LEU A 292 8.33 -12.33 9.64
CA LEU A 292 7.30 -11.48 9.04
C LEU A 292 6.42 -10.84 10.13
N ILE A 293 6.40 -9.51 10.21
CA ILE A 293 5.57 -8.73 11.12
C ILE A 293 4.42 -8.01 10.40
N TYR A 294 4.56 -7.74 9.10
CA TYR A 294 3.52 -7.11 8.30
C TYR A 294 3.56 -7.58 6.85
N SER A 295 2.40 -7.81 6.23
CA SER A 295 2.29 -8.06 4.79
C SER A 295 1.10 -7.30 4.20
N ALA A 296 1.39 -6.42 3.24
CA ALA A 296 0.37 -5.72 2.46
C ALA A 296 -0.48 -6.67 1.62
N LEU A 297 0.04 -7.86 1.27
CA LEU A 297 -0.75 -8.86 0.55
C LEU A 297 -1.94 -9.35 1.40
N ASN A 298 -1.75 -9.43 2.73
CA ASN A 298 -2.81 -9.77 3.66
C ASN A 298 -3.71 -8.55 4.00
N ALA A 299 -3.15 -7.33 3.91
CA ALA A 299 -3.85 -6.07 4.20
C ALA A 299 -4.45 -5.39 2.95
N SER A 300 -4.82 -6.17 1.93
CA SER A 300 -5.45 -5.67 0.69
C SER A 300 -4.63 -4.62 -0.07
N GLY A 301 -3.31 -4.76 -0.08
CA GLY A 301 -2.36 -3.90 -0.77
C GLY A 301 -2.07 -2.56 -0.09
N ARG A 302 -2.51 -2.39 1.17
CA ARG A 302 -2.21 -1.19 1.95
C ARG A 302 -0.78 -1.23 2.48
N VAL A 303 -0.10 -0.09 2.40
CA VAL A 303 1.24 0.10 2.97
C VAL A 303 1.04 0.50 4.45
N PRO A 304 1.85 -0.02 5.39
CA PRO A 304 1.72 0.35 6.79
C PRO A 304 2.12 1.82 6.97
N THR A 305 1.42 2.52 7.87
CA THR A 305 1.83 3.86 8.32
C THR A 305 3.03 3.76 9.26
N ALA A 306 3.80 4.84 9.42
CA ALA A 306 4.93 4.85 10.35
C ALA A 306 4.50 4.51 11.78
N ALA A 307 3.38 5.07 12.24
CA ALA A 307 2.82 4.79 13.56
C ALA A 307 2.44 3.31 13.76
N LEU A 308 1.91 2.65 12.73
CA LEU A 308 1.60 1.23 12.82
C LEU A 308 2.88 0.40 12.91
N LEU A 309 3.86 0.73 12.06
CA LEU A 309 5.11 -0.01 12.01
C LEU A 309 5.94 0.20 13.30
N SER A 310 5.98 1.41 13.85
CA SER A 310 6.67 1.67 15.11
C SER A 310 6.06 0.88 16.27
N ASN A 311 4.73 0.84 16.39
CA ASN A 311 4.05 0.05 17.42
C ASN A 311 4.37 -1.44 17.30
N LEU A 312 4.36 -1.99 16.08
CA LEU A 312 4.72 -3.39 15.83
C LEU A 312 6.18 -3.70 16.20
N LEU A 313 7.10 -2.78 15.91
CA LEU A 313 8.50 -2.91 16.28
C LEU A 313 8.68 -2.90 17.81
N LEU A 314 8.06 -1.92 18.48
CA LEU A 314 8.13 -1.77 19.95
C LEU A 314 7.52 -2.96 20.69
N GLU A 315 6.44 -3.53 20.16
CA GLU A 315 5.82 -4.72 20.72
C GLU A 315 6.73 -5.95 20.63
N GLN A 316 7.42 -6.14 19.49
CA GLN A 316 8.27 -7.31 19.28
C GLN A 316 9.65 -7.20 19.93
N THR A 317 10.16 -5.99 20.21
CA THR A 317 11.46 -5.78 20.86
C THR A 317 11.28 -5.35 22.32
N LEU A 318 11.02 -4.07 22.54
CA LEU A 318 11.12 -3.39 23.83
C LEU A 318 10.10 -3.92 24.85
N LEU A 319 8.84 -4.06 24.46
CA LEU A 319 7.81 -4.58 25.36
C LEU A 319 8.01 -6.06 25.69
N LYS A 320 8.47 -6.85 24.71
CA LYS A 320 8.75 -8.27 24.92
C LYS A 320 9.84 -8.48 25.97
N ASP A 321 10.93 -7.71 25.91
CA ASP A 321 12.02 -7.79 26.89
C ASP A 321 11.58 -7.27 28.27
N TYR A 322 10.81 -6.18 28.29
CA TYR A 322 10.23 -5.64 29.52
C TYR A 322 9.29 -6.63 30.23
N TYR A 323 8.38 -7.29 29.49
CA TYR A 323 7.51 -8.30 30.07
C TYR A 323 8.27 -9.55 30.53
N ALA A 324 9.33 -9.95 29.82
CA ALA A 324 10.18 -11.05 30.26
C ALA A 324 10.85 -10.73 31.61
N ALA A 325 11.43 -9.54 31.74
CA ALA A 325 12.09 -9.09 32.96
C ALA A 325 11.13 -8.94 34.15
N THR A 326 9.98 -8.31 33.92
CA THR A 326 8.96 -8.10 34.98
C THR A 326 8.32 -9.41 35.42
N LYS A 327 8.17 -10.40 34.52
CA LYS A 327 7.69 -11.74 34.88
C LYS A 327 8.69 -12.49 35.74
N THR A 328 9.99 -12.39 35.44
CA THR A 328 11.05 -13.00 36.27
C THR A 328 11.16 -12.37 37.65
N ALA A 329 10.85 -11.07 37.79
CA ALA A 329 10.89 -10.38 39.09
C ALA A 329 9.70 -10.70 40.01
N LYS A 330 8.60 -11.23 39.46
CA LYS A 330 7.39 -11.62 40.21
C LYS A 330 7.35 -13.10 40.61
N ALA A 331 8.23 -13.93 40.05
CA ALA A 331 8.33 -15.37 40.33
C ALA A 331 9.31 -15.64 41.47
#